data_AF-A0A962HWT6-F1
#
_entry.id   AF-A0A962HWT6-F1
#
_cell.length_a   1.000
_cell.length_b   1.000
_cell.length_c   1.000
_cell.angle_alpha   90.00
_cell.angle_beta   90.00
_cell.angle_gamma   90.00
#
_symmetry.space_group_name_H-M   'P 1'
#
loop_
_entity.id
_entity.type
_entity.pdbx_description
1 polymer ?
#
loop_
_entity_poly.entity_id
_entity_poly.type
_entity_poly.pdbx_seq_one_letter_code
_entity_poly.pdbx_strand_id
1 'polypeptide(L)' 'MPQMFSAVFLINAVLQALLLAWLIRIWRGTHVAAAALLFLPQFFLVWDNLVVGTGAWIGLGQLLQWLNAARFWGH' A
#
# COMPACT_ATOMS: atom_id res chain seq x y z
N MET A 1 -16.80 -3.47 8.45
CA MET A 1 -15.86 -2.56 9.13
C MET A 1 -16.52 -1.19 9.25
N PRO A 2 -16.30 -0.44 10.34
CA PRO A 2 -16.81 0.92 10.44
C PRO A 2 -16.24 1.80 9.33
N GLN A 3 -17.08 2.63 8.69
CA GLN A 3 -16.74 3.51 7.56
C GLN A 3 -15.53 4.43 7.86
N MET A 4 -15.37 4.83 9.13
CA MET A 4 -14.26 5.68 9.59
C MET A 4 -12.88 5.01 9.41
N PHE A 5 -12.77 3.70 9.62
CA PHE A 5 -11.50 3.00 9.43
C PHE A 5 -11.12 2.98 7.94
N SER A 6 -12.05 2.65 7.04
CA SER A 6 -11.79 2.64 5.60
C SER A 6 -11.30 3.98 5.06
N ALA A 7 -11.84 5.10 5.54
CA ALA A 7 -11.38 6.43 5.14
C ALA A 7 -9.93 6.71 5.58
N VAL A 8 -9.56 6.36 6.82
CA VAL A 8 -8.19 6.52 7.33
C VAL A 8 -7.19 5.70 6.50
N PHE A 9 -7.54 4.45 6.18
CA PHE A 9 -6.69 3.59 5.35
C PHE A 9 -6.55 4.11 3.92
N LEU A 10 -7.59 4.69 3.32
CA LEU A 10 -7.46 5.34 2.01
C LEU A 10 -6.55 6.58 2.05
N ILE A 11 -6.70 7.43 3.06
CA ILE A 11 -5.82 8.58 3.26
C ILE A 11 -4.37 8.10 3.41
N ASN A 12 -4.17 7.05 4.23
CA ASN A 12 -2.84 6.48 4.42
C ASN A 12 -2.30 5.87 3.11
N ALA A 13 -3.13 5.21 2.29
CA ALA A 13 -2.72 4.70 0.98
C ALA A 13 -2.19 5.82 0.07
N VAL A 14 -2.87 6.98 0.06
CA VAL A 14 -2.43 8.17 -0.69
C VAL A 14 -1.10 8.70 -0.14
N LEU A 15 -0.97 8.84 1.18
CA LEU A 15 0.27 9.30 1.81
C LEU A 15 1.45 8.35 1.52
N GLN A 16 1.22 7.05 1.61
CA GLN A 16 2.22 6.03 1.29
C GLN A 16 2.60 6.06 -0.20
N ALA A 17 1.64 6.36 -1.09
CA ALA A 17 1.92 6.49 -2.52
C ALA A 17 2.76 7.73 -2.83
N LEU A 18 2.51 8.84 -2.13
CA LEU A 18 3.36 10.04 -2.23
C LEU A 18 4.78 9.76 -1.73
N LEU A 19 4.92 9.03 -0.63
CA LEU A 19 6.22 8.59 -0.12
C LEU A 19 6.93 7.65 -1.10
N LEU A 20 6.20 6.73 -1.75
CA LEU A 20 6.74 5.87 -2.80
C LEU A 20 7.24 6.68 -3.99
N ALA A 21 6.45 7.67 -4.45
CA ALA A 21 6.87 8.57 -5.53
C ALA A 21 8.12 9.39 -5.16
N TRP A 22 8.20 9.83 -3.90
CA TRP A 22 9.38 10.52 -3.39
C TRP A 22 10.60 9.59 -3.31
N LEU A 23 10.44 8.35 -2.87
CA LEU A 23 11.49 7.33 -2.88
C LEU A 23 12.01 7.06 -4.30
N ILE A 24 11.12 6.97 -5.29
CA ILE A 24 11.48 6.85 -6.71
C ILE A 24 12.34 8.05 -7.13
N ARG A 25 11.94 9.26 -6.76
CA ARG A 25 12.70 10.48 -7.06
C ARG A 25 14.09 10.47 -6.42
N ILE A 26 14.21 10.04 -5.16
CA ILE A 26 15.51 9.92 -4.48
C ILE A 26 16.38 8.90 -5.21
N TRP A 27 15.87 7.70 -5.46
CA TRP A 27 16.63 6.64 -6.11
C TRP A 27 17.11 7.04 -7.51
N ARG A 28 16.27 7.73 -8.31
CA ARG A 28 16.67 8.25 -9.62
C ARG A 28 17.75 9.33 -9.55
N GLY A 29 17.83 10.08 -8.45
CA GLY A 29 18.83 11.12 -8.26
C GLY A 29 20.16 10.61 -7.67
N THR A 30 20.11 9.59 -6.81
CA THR A 30 21.28 9.15 -6.02
C THR A 30 21.75 7.73 -6.32
N HIS A 31 20.89 6.88 -6.89
CA HIS A 31 21.11 5.44 -7.11
C HIS A 31 21.58 4.67 -5.86
N VAL A 32 21.25 5.17 -4.67
CA VAL A 32 21.66 4.53 -3.41
C VAL A 32 20.91 3.21 -3.22
N ALA A 33 21.64 2.13 -2.92
CA ALA A 33 21.08 0.79 -2.74
C ALA A 33 20.02 0.71 -1.64
N ALA A 34 20.17 1.50 -0.56
CA ALA A 34 19.17 1.58 0.50
C ALA A 34 17.80 2.06 -0.02
N ALA A 35 17.76 2.99 -0.98
CA ALA A 35 16.50 3.44 -1.57
C ALA A 35 15.85 2.32 -2.41
N ALA A 36 16.66 1.49 -3.08
CA ALA A 36 16.15 0.35 -3.84
C ALA A 36 15.53 -0.74 -2.93
N LEU A 37 16.19 -1.03 -1.80
CA LEU A 37 15.68 -1.96 -0.77
C LEU A 37 14.33 -1.53 -0.21
N LEU A 38 14.09 -0.22 -0.10
CA LEU A 38 12.84 0.32 0.45
C LEU A 38 11.66 0.28 -0.54
N PHE A 39 11.87 0.04 -1.84
CA PHE A 39 10.75 0.01 -2.79
C PHE A 39 9.74 -1.07 -2.49
N LEU A 40 10.22 -2.27 -2.16
CA LEU A 40 9.36 -3.42 -1.89
C LEU A 40 8.46 -3.20 -0.66
N PRO A 41 9.00 -2.88 0.54
CA PRO A 41 8.14 -2.60 1.70
C PRO A 41 7.25 -1.38 1.47
N GLN A 42 7.74 -0.34 0.80
CA GLN A 42 6.94 0.85 0.52
C GLN A 42 5.75 0.56 -0.42
N PHE A 43 5.96 -0.29 -1.43
CA PHE A 43 4.89 -0.76 -2.31
C PHE A 43 3.84 -1.57 -1.53
N PHE A 44 4.27 -2.48 -0.66
CA PHE A 44 3.35 -3.26 0.17
C PHE A 44 2.54 -2.39 1.13
N LEU A 45 3.12 -1.32 1.69
CA LEU A 45 2.38 -0.36 2.50
C LEU A 45 1.26 0.34 1.70
N VAL A 46 1.52 0.72 0.45
CA VAL A 46 0.46 1.29 -0.43
C VAL A 46 -0.64 0.26 -0.68
N TRP A 47 -0.25 -0.94 -1.08
CA TRP A 47 -1.18 -2.03 -1.41
C TRP A 47 -2.06 -2.40 -0.21
N ASP A 48 -1.46 -2.59 0.96
CA ASP A 48 -2.15 -2.96 2.20
C ASP A 48 -3.23 -1.95 2.56
N ASN A 49 -2.86 -0.67 2.61
CA ASN A 49 -3.76 0.40 2.96
C ASN A 49 -4.86 0.59 1.92
N LEU A 50 -4.55 0.37 0.63
CA LEU A 50 -5.54 0.45 -0.44
C LEU A 50 -6.55 -0.70 -0.35
N VAL A 51 -6.13 -1.93 -0.09
CA VAL A 51 -7.03 -3.09 0.04
C VAL A 51 -7.91 -2.97 1.30
N VAL A 52 -7.36 -2.53 2.44
CA VAL A 52 -8.18 -2.28 3.65
C VAL A 52 -9.15 -1.14 3.43
N GLY A 53 -8.67 -0.04 2.87
CA GLY A 53 -9.49 1.12 2.57
C GLY A 53 -10.64 0.75 1.64
N THR A 54 -10.35 0.04 0.55
CA THR A 54 -11.33 -0.35 -0.47
C THR A 54 -12.23 -1.53 -0.09
N GLY A 55 -11.84 -2.32 0.92
CA GLY A 55 -12.54 -3.55 1.31
C GLY A 55 -14.01 -3.35 1.69
N ALA A 56 -14.39 -2.15 2.13
CA ALA A 56 -15.79 -1.81 2.40
C ALA A 56 -16.67 -1.78 1.14
N TRP A 57 -16.11 -1.45 -0.03
CA TRP A 57 -16.83 -1.42 -1.31
C TRP A 57 -16.69 -2.72 -2.11
N ILE A 58 -15.58 -3.45 -1.93
CA ILE A 58 -15.34 -4.73 -2.63
C ILE A 58 -16.29 -5.83 -2.12
N GLY A 59 -16.65 -5.79 -0.83
CA GLY A 59 -17.49 -6.81 -0.20
C GLY A 59 -16.75 -8.14 0.00
N LEU A 60 -17.40 -9.08 0.68
CA LEU A 60 -16.84 -10.40 0.97
C LEU A 60 -16.97 -11.29 -0.29
N GLY A 61 -15.83 -11.70 -0.85
CA GLY A 61 -15.80 -12.54 -2.05
C GLY A 61 -14.40 -12.99 -2.44
N GLN A 62 -14.31 -13.75 -3.53
CA GLN A 62 -13.06 -14.33 -4.00
C GLN A 62 -12.01 -13.27 -4.36
N LEU A 63 -12.44 -12.13 -4.91
CA LEU A 63 -11.56 -10.99 -5.18
C LEU A 63 -10.89 -10.49 -3.89
N LEU A 64 -11.67 -10.25 -2.82
CA LEU A 64 -11.12 -9.79 -1.54
C LEU A 64 -10.20 -10.84 -0.90
N GLN A 65 -10.46 -12.13 -1.08
CA GLN A 65 -9.57 -13.20 -0.63
C GLN A 65 -8.22 -13.15 -1.33
N TRP A 66 -8.19 -13.02 -2.67
CA TRP A 66 -6.95 -12.90 -3.43
C TRP A 66 -6.16 -11.64 -3.05
N LEU A 67 -6.85 -10.50 -2.89
CA LEU A 67 -6.23 -9.25 -2.48
C LEU A 67 -5.63 -9.36 -1.07
N ASN A 68 -6.30 -10.03 -0.14
CA ASN A 68 -5.75 -10.29 1.21
C ASN A 68 -4.62 -11.33 1.20
N ALA A 69 -4.68 -12.34 0.34
CA ALA A 69 -3.57 -13.29 0.18
C ALA A 69 -2.29 -12.57 -0.26
N ALA A 70 -2.40 -11.58 -1.16
CA ALA A 70 -1.26 -10.74 -1.55
C ALA A 70 -0.70 -9.90 -0.39
N ARG A 71 -1.53 -9.50 0.59
CA ARG A 71 -1.08 -8.76 1.79
C ARG A 71 -0.23 -9.63 2.72
N PHE A 72 -0.52 -10.92 2.83
CA PHE A 72 0.28 -11.86 3.61
C PHE A 72 1.74 -11.98 3.15
N TRP A 73 2.03 -11.70 1.87
CA TRP A 73 3.42 -11.70 1.39
C TRP A 73 4.21 -10.47 1.82
N GLY A 74 3.52 -9.40 2.24
CA GLY A 74 4.12 -8.14 2.70
C GLY A 74 4.22 -8.01 4.22
N HIS A 75 3.91 -9.06 4.98
CA HIS A 75 4.05 -9.16 6.45
C HIS A 75 4.88 -10.39 6.79
#